data_AF-A0A2E7DC84-F1
#
_entry.id   AF-A0A2E7DC84-F1
#
_cell.length_a   1.000
_cell.length_b   1.000
_cell.length_c   1.000
_cell.angle_alpha   90.00
_cell.angle_beta   90.00
_cell.angle_gamma   90.00
#
_symmetry.space_group_name_H-M   'P 1'
#
loop_
_entity.id
_entity.type
_entity.pdbx_description
1 polymer ?
#
loop_
_entity_poly.entity_id
_entity_poly.type
_entity_poly.pdbx_seq_one_letter_code
_entity_poly.pdbx_strand_id
1 'polypeptide(L)'
;MKSVKEARQRKTDWFFDDRTWFKEALGLDVAEHQRRCEKTGVRCGVRLNVGSDLPWERIFPELFERFPGVCFYDYTKWPNRIVPNNYHLTYSVSERDRKTDNKHVLRYLEAGSNVSIVCNVEYNPAHHRIGKLQQSITIGGKRYKTVDGDRHDLRIPETDGRGRVVLLRYKGSLKSRNEAIKSGFCWSLPRSPGVQAPILN
;
A
#
# COMPACT_ATOMS: atom_id res chain seq x y z
N MET A 1 -7.50 -5.74 27.77
CA MET A 1 -7.80 -5.58 26.33
C MET A 1 -6.60 -6.11 25.55
N LYS A 2 -6.75 -7.14 24.70
CA LYS A 2 -5.61 -7.69 23.93
C LYS A 2 -5.09 -6.62 22.97
N SER A 3 -3.78 -6.39 22.96
CA SER A 3 -3.20 -5.32 22.12
C SER A 3 -3.34 -5.68 20.63
N VAL A 4 -3.39 -4.67 19.75
CA VAL A 4 -3.37 -4.87 18.29
C VAL A 4 -2.17 -5.72 17.86
N LYS A 5 -1.03 -5.59 18.56
CA LYS A 5 0.19 -6.36 18.32
C LYS A 5 0.00 -7.85 18.62
N GLU A 6 -0.59 -8.20 19.76
CA GLU A 6 -0.90 -9.59 20.12
C GLU A 6 -1.89 -10.23 19.16
N ALA A 7 -2.90 -9.48 18.72
CA ALA A 7 -3.86 -9.98 17.75
C ALA A 7 -3.19 -10.30 16.40
N ARG A 8 -2.25 -9.47 15.95
CA ARG A 8 -1.44 -9.73 14.75
C ARG A 8 -0.55 -10.96 14.93
N GLN A 9 0.13 -11.08 16.06
CA GLN A 9 1.00 -12.23 16.34
C GLN A 9 0.21 -13.54 16.29
N ARG A 10 -0.95 -13.62 16.95
CA ARG A 10 -1.80 -14.81 16.91
C ARG A 10 -2.26 -15.19 15.50
N LYS A 11 -2.57 -14.20 14.64
CA LYS A 11 -2.92 -14.50 13.24
C LYS A 11 -1.72 -15.04 12.47
N THR A 12 -0.52 -14.51 12.72
CA THR A 12 0.72 -15.03 12.16
C THR A 12 0.94 -16.47 12.60
N ASP A 13 0.90 -16.75 13.91
CA ASP A 13 1.11 -18.08 14.48
C ASP A 13 0.11 -19.08 13.88
N TRP A 14 -1.19 -18.73 13.89
CA TRP A 14 -2.23 -19.58 13.30
C TRP A 14 -2.01 -19.87 11.81
N PHE A 15 -1.57 -18.89 11.02
CA PHE A 15 -1.28 -19.11 9.59
C PHE A 15 -0.15 -20.14 9.37
N PHE A 16 0.81 -20.23 10.28
CA PHE A 16 1.91 -21.19 10.21
C PHE A 16 1.55 -22.54 10.83
N ASP A 17 0.80 -22.55 11.93
CA ASP A 17 0.41 -23.77 12.65
C ASP A 17 -0.68 -24.55 11.89
N ASP A 18 -1.68 -23.85 11.34
CA ASP A 18 -2.81 -24.46 10.64
C ASP A 18 -3.30 -23.60 9.48
N ARG A 19 -2.55 -23.68 8.38
CA ARG A 19 -2.83 -22.90 7.17
C ARG A 19 -4.19 -23.23 6.54
N THR A 20 -4.65 -24.47 6.66
CA THR A 20 -5.91 -24.91 6.05
C THR A 20 -7.08 -24.22 6.73
N TRP A 21 -7.15 -24.30 8.07
CA TRP A 21 -8.21 -23.63 8.81
C TRP A 21 -8.11 -22.11 8.76
N PHE A 22 -6.89 -21.55 8.70
CA PHE A 22 -6.73 -20.12 8.47
C PHE A 22 -7.37 -19.67 7.14
N LYS A 23 -7.14 -20.43 6.05
CA LYS A 23 -7.72 -20.12 4.73
C LYS A 23 -9.23 -20.21 4.74
N GLU A 24 -9.81 -21.25 5.36
CA GLU A 24 -11.26 -21.39 5.45
C GLU A 24 -11.89 -20.25 6.27
N ALA A 25 -11.29 -19.90 7.41
CA ALA A 25 -11.73 -18.75 8.20
C ALA A 25 -11.64 -17.43 7.42
N LEU A 26 -10.55 -17.22 6.67
CA LEU A 26 -10.40 -16.05 5.78
C LEU A 26 -11.50 -16.03 4.70
N GLY A 27 -11.81 -17.18 4.10
CA GLY A 27 -12.90 -17.29 3.12
C GLY A 27 -14.26 -16.92 3.70
N LEU A 28 -14.55 -17.36 4.93
CA LEU A 28 -15.78 -16.99 5.64
C LEU A 28 -15.84 -15.48 5.95
N ASP A 29 -14.73 -14.89 6.39
CA ASP A 29 -14.63 -13.44 6.64
C ASP A 29 -14.90 -12.64 5.35
N VAL A 30 -14.34 -13.07 4.22
CA VAL A 30 -14.57 -12.41 2.91
C VAL A 30 -16.03 -12.57 2.46
N ALA A 31 -16.62 -13.76 2.59
CA ALA A 31 -18.02 -13.99 2.24
C ALA A 31 -18.98 -13.12 3.07
N GLU A 32 -18.73 -13.00 4.38
CA GLU A 32 -19.49 -12.12 5.26
C GLU A 32 -19.34 -10.65 4.87
N HIS A 33 -18.12 -10.19 4.58
CA HIS A 33 -17.88 -8.83 4.14
C HIS A 33 -18.58 -8.52 2.81
N GLN A 34 -18.48 -9.41 1.83
CA GLN A 34 -19.16 -9.28 0.54
C GLN A 34 -20.68 -9.15 0.71
N ARG A 35 -21.31 -10.03 1.51
CA ARG A 35 -22.75 -9.96 1.77
C ARG A 35 -23.18 -8.63 2.40
N ARG A 36 -22.33 -8.02 3.25
CA ARG A 36 -22.61 -6.68 3.82
C ARG A 36 -22.50 -5.58 2.78
N CYS A 37 -21.50 -5.64 1.90
CA CYS A 37 -21.32 -4.70 0.80
C CYS A 37 -22.49 -4.75 -0.19
N GLU A 38 -22.93 -5.96 -0.57
CA GLU A 38 -24.09 -6.18 -1.44
C GLU A 38 -25.37 -5.59 -0.86
N LYS A 39 -25.64 -5.84 0.43
CA LYS A 39 -26.81 -5.27 1.13
C LYS A 39 -26.84 -3.74 1.16
N THR A 40 -25.68 -3.10 1.10
CA THR A 40 -25.54 -1.64 1.18
C THR A 40 -25.26 -1.00 -0.18
N GLY A 41 -25.17 -1.80 -1.25
CA GLY A 41 -24.90 -1.32 -2.60
C GLY A 41 -23.50 -0.72 -2.79
N VAL A 42 -22.55 -0.99 -1.89
CA VAL A 42 -21.17 -0.51 -1.99
C VAL A 42 -20.25 -1.58 -2.56
N ARG A 43 -19.16 -1.17 -3.23
CA ARG A 43 -18.16 -2.09 -3.77
C ARG A 43 -17.40 -2.79 -2.63
N CYS A 44 -17.26 -4.11 -2.72
CA CYS A 44 -16.51 -4.91 -1.75
C CYS A 44 -15.00 -4.84 -2.03
N GLY A 45 -14.22 -4.30 -1.10
CA GLY A 45 -12.77 -4.15 -1.21
C GLY A 45 -12.04 -4.83 -0.06
N VAL A 46 -11.05 -5.67 -0.35
CA VAL A 46 -10.33 -6.44 0.67
C VAL A 46 -8.83 -6.27 0.54
N ARG A 47 -8.20 -5.80 1.61
CA ARG A 47 -6.74 -5.76 1.77
C ARG A 47 -6.26 -6.95 2.59
N LEU A 48 -5.52 -7.87 1.97
CA LEU A 48 -5.06 -9.10 2.62
C LEU A 48 -3.77 -8.85 3.43
N ASN A 49 -2.83 -8.10 2.86
CA ASN A 49 -1.57 -7.70 3.47
C ASN A 49 -1.70 -6.38 4.24
N VAL A 50 -2.02 -6.49 5.53
CA VAL A 50 -2.00 -5.34 6.46
C VAL A 50 -0.64 -5.22 7.18
N GLY A 51 -0.13 -6.33 7.72
CA GLY A 51 1.16 -6.40 8.42
C GLY A 51 2.15 -7.39 7.80
N SER A 52 1.75 -8.04 6.71
CA SER A 52 2.51 -9.03 5.96
C SER A 52 2.81 -8.52 4.54
N ASP A 53 3.54 -9.31 3.76
CA ASP A 53 3.75 -9.10 2.32
C ASP A 53 3.76 -10.48 1.64
N LEU A 54 2.64 -11.21 1.77
CA LEU A 54 2.48 -12.58 1.30
C LEU A 54 1.95 -12.63 -0.14
N PRO A 55 2.42 -13.61 -0.94
CA PRO A 55 1.87 -13.90 -2.26
C PRO A 55 0.58 -14.71 -2.17
N TRP A 56 -0.51 -14.05 -1.78
CA TRP A 56 -1.84 -14.66 -1.66
C TRP A 56 -2.31 -15.34 -2.95
N GLU A 57 -1.97 -14.78 -4.11
CA GLU A 57 -2.23 -15.35 -5.43
C GLU A 57 -1.57 -16.73 -5.64
N ARG A 58 -0.53 -17.05 -4.87
CA ARG A 58 0.13 -18.36 -4.86
C ARG A 58 -0.29 -19.23 -3.69
N ILE A 59 -0.52 -18.59 -2.54
CA ILE A 59 -0.86 -19.29 -1.30
C ILE A 59 -2.30 -19.80 -1.34
N PHE A 60 -3.24 -19.01 -1.85
CA PHE A 60 -4.66 -19.31 -1.89
C PHE A 60 -5.32 -18.77 -3.18
N PRO A 61 -4.92 -19.27 -4.36
CA PRO A 61 -5.46 -18.82 -5.65
C PRO A 61 -6.99 -18.98 -5.73
N GLU A 62 -7.54 -20.04 -5.11
CA GLU A 62 -8.97 -20.33 -5.10
C GLU A 62 -9.79 -19.24 -4.40
N LEU A 63 -9.17 -18.42 -3.53
CA LEU A 63 -9.85 -17.29 -2.91
C LEU A 63 -10.36 -16.30 -3.96
N PHE A 64 -9.54 -16.00 -4.96
CA PHE A 64 -9.87 -15.01 -5.99
C PHE A 64 -10.93 -15.54 -6.96
N GLU A 65 -10.92 -16.86 -7.20
CA GLU A 65 -11.91 -17.56 -8.02
C GLU A 65 -13.26 -17.69 -7.32
N ARG A 66 -13.26 -17.98 -6.01
CA ARG A 66 -14.48 -18.06 -5.17
C ARG A 66 -15.20 -16.71 -5.06
N PHE A 67 -14.46 -15.61 -5.13
CA PHE A 67 -14.98 -14.25 -4.91
C PHE A 67 -14.67 -13.30 -6.09
N PRO A 68 -15.18 -13.58 -7.31
CA PRO A 68 -14.82 -12.81 -8.50
C PRO A 68 -15.32 -11.35 -8.47
N GLY A 69 -16.37 -11.06 -7.69
CA GLY A 69 -16.91 -9.71 -7.48
C GLY A 69 -16.19 -8.88 -6.42
N VAL A 70 -15.30 -9.50 -5.63
CA VAL A 70 -14.52 -8.80 -4.60
C VAL A 70 -13.27 -8.19 -5.20
N CYS A 71 -12.99 -6.93 -4.86
CA CYS A 71 -11.80 -6.22 -5.32
C CYS A 71 -10.71 -6.35 -4.27
N PHE A 72 -9.81 -7.30 -4.50
CA PHE A 72 -8.63 -7.45 -3.65
C PHE A 72 -7.59 -6.41 -4.03
N TYR A 73 -6.89 -5.88 -3.03
CA TYR A 73 -5.78 -4.97 -3.28
C TYR A 73 -4.74 -5.09 -2.18
N ASP A 74 -3.47 -4.85 -2.50
CA ASP A 74 -2.41 -4.87 -1.51
C ASP A 74 -1.27 -3.92 -1.83
N TYR A 75 -0.51 -3.59 -0.79
CA TYR A 75 0.79 -2.94 -0.90
C TYR A 75 1.87 -4.01 -0.79
N THR A 76 2.84 -3.99 -1.70
CA THR A 76 3.90 -4.99 -1.73
C THR A 76 5.24 -4.38 -2.08
N LYS A 77 6.32 -4.90 -1.49
CA LYS A 77 7.68 -4.57 -1.92
C LYS A 77 8.11 -5.39 -3.14
N TRP A 78 7.31 -6.37 -3.54
CA TRP A 78 7.59 -7.31 -4.64
C TRP A 78 6.46 -7.28 -5.68
N PRO A 79 6.29 -6.19 -6.43
CA PRO A 79 5.16 -6.01 -7.34
C PRO A 79 5.24 -6.82 -8.64
N ASN A 80 6.40 -7.41 -8.98
CA ASN A 80 6.58 -8.25 -10.18
C ASN A 80 5.92 -9.63 -10.03
N ARG A 81 4.60 -9.65 -9.87
CA ARG A 81 3.80 -10.87 -9.68
C ARG A 81 2.64 -10.86 -10.65
N ILE A 82 2.33 -12.03 -11.22
CA ILE A 82 1.13 -12.23 -12.01
C ILE A 82 0.00 -12.50 -11.02
N VAL A 83 -1.02 -11.65 -11.02
CA VAL A 83 -2.15 -11.71 -10.10
C VAL A 83 -3.46 -11.87 -10.89
N PRO A 84 -4.50 -12.46 -10.28
CA PRO A 84 -5.84 -12.49 -10.86
C PRO A 84 -6.39 -11.10 -11.17
N ASN A 85 -7.32 -11.02 -12.13
CA ASN A 85 -7.86 -9.74 -12.61
C ASN A 85 -8.56 -8.91 -11.52
N ASN A 86 -9.08 -9.55 -10.48
CA ASN A 86 -9.73 -8.92 -9.33
C ASN A 86 -8.76 -8.59 -8.18
N TYR A 87 -7.44 -8.67 -8.41
CA TYR A 87 -6.42 -8.37 -7.41
C TYR A 87 -5.41 -7.33 -7.91
N HIS A 88 -5.30 -6.21 -7.20
CA HIS A 88 -4.40 -5.11 -7.55
C HIS A 88 -3.22 -4.97 -6.58
N LEU A 89 -2.01 -4.82 -7.13
CA LEU A 89 -0.82 -4.57 -6.32
C LEU A 89 -0.31 -3.13 -6.51
N THR A 90 -0.14 -2.43 -5.40
CA THR A 90 0.58 -1.15 -5.33
C THR A 90 2.01 -1.43 -4.86
N TYR A 91 3.01 -0.99 -5.63
CA TYR A 91 4.40 -1.11 -5.22
C TYR A 91 4.68 -0.17 -4.04
N SER A 92 5.08 -0.72 -2.90
CA SER A 92 5.49 0.04 -1.73
C SER A 92 7.00 0.21 -1.70
N VAL A 93 7.44 1.44 -1.97
CA VAL A 93 8.84 1.84 -1.82
C VAL A 93 9.32 1.59 -0.40
N SER A 94 10.52 1.04 -0.26
CA SER A 94 11.09 0.63 1.02
C SER A 94 12.61 0.61 0.96
N GLU A 95 13.25 1.02 2.05
CA GLU A 95 14.70 1.01 2.23
C GLU A 95 15.34 -0.39 2.13
N ARG A 96 14.54 -1.44 2.36
CA ARG A 96 15.01 -2.84 2.30
C ARG A 96 15.15 -3.39 0.90
N ASP A 97 14.55 -2.75 -0.09
CA ASP A 97 14.72 -3.13 -1.48
C ASP A 97 16.03 -2.49 -1.97
N ARG A 98 17.10 -3.30 -1.99
CA ARG A 98 18.47 -2.92 -2.36
C ARG A 98 18.57 -2.33 -3.78
N LYS A 99 17.50 -2.41 -4.59
CA LYS A 99 17.40 -1.88 -5.94
C LYS A 99 16.49 -0.65 -6.05
N THR A 100 16.02 -0.09 -4.94
CA THR A 100 15.15 1.08 -4.96
C THR A 100 15.94 2.33 -5.35
N ASP A 101 16.14 2.50 -6.64
CA ASP A 101 16.54 3.76 -7.24
C ASP A 101 15.36 4.39 -8.00
N ASN A 102 15.56 5.60 -8.52
CA ASN A 102 14.55 6.25 -9.35
C ASN A 102 14.17 5.40 -10.57
N LYS A 103 15.09 4.63 -11.16
CA LYS A 103 14.82 3.80 -12.35
C LYS A 103 13.86 2.66 -12.01
N HIS A 104 14.00 2.05 -10.85
CA HIS A 104 13.13 0.98 -10.38
C HIS A 104 11.70 1.48 -10.15
N VAL A 105 11.55 2.64 -9.50
CA VAL A 105 10.25 3.31 -9.32
C VAL A 105 9.63 3.66 -10.67
N LEU A 106 10.41 4.26 -11.58
CA LEU A 106 9.94 4.65 -12.91
C LEU A 106 9.43 3.47 -13.72
N ARG A 107 10.15 2.33 -13.69
CA ARG A 107 9.74 1.10 -14.40
C ARG A 107 8.32 0.70 -14.04
N TYR A 108 7.94 0.75 -12.76
CA TYR A 108 6.58 0.37 -12.34
C TYR A 108 5.54 1.39 -12.71
N LEU A 109 5.84 2.68 -12.53
CA LEU A 109 4.94 3.75 -12.94
C LEU A 109 4.64 3.70 -14.44
N GLU A 110 5.67 3.47 -15.27
CA GLU A 110 5.56 3.36 -16.73
C GLU A 110 4.83 2.09 -17.17
N ALA A 111 4.98 0.99 -16.42
CA ALA A 111 4.17 -0.22 -16.59
C ALA A 111 2.72 -0.06 -16.10
N GLY A 112 2.32 1.12 -15.60
CA GLY A 112 0.97 1.43 -15.15
C GLY A 112 0.65 0.98 -13.72
N SER A 113 1.63 0.48 -12.98
CA SER A 113 1.47 0.14 -11.56
C SER A 113 1.48 1.42 -10.72
N ASN A 114 0.66 1.44 -9.67
CA ASN A 114 0.73 2.51 -8.68
C ASN A 114 1.91 2.27 -7.74
N VAL A 115 2.57 3.35 -7.32
CA VAL A 115 3.73 3.31 -6.44
C VAL A 115 3.47 4.16 -5.21
N SER A 116 3.53 3.58 -4.02
CA SER A 116 3.38 4.29 -2.76
C SER A 116 4.72 4.69 -2.15
N ILE A 117 4.80 5.94 -1.72
CA ILE A 117 6.01 6.58 -1.19
C ILE A 117 5.67 7.28 0.11
N VAL A 118 6.42 6.98 1.17
CA VAL A 118 6.34 7.74 2.42
C VAL A 118 7.17 9.01 2.28
N CYS A 119 6.63 10.15 2.65
CA CYS A 119 7.27 11.45 2.51
C CYS A 119 7.32 12.23 3.83
N ASN A 120 8.23 13.20 3.87
CA ASN A 120 8.52 14.01 5.06
C ASN A 120 7.47 15.09 5.37
N VAL A 121 6.31 15.05 4.74
CA VAL A 121 5.19 15.99 4.98
C VAL A 121 4.60 15.73 6.37
N GLU A 122 4.25 16.79 7.09
CA GLU A 122 3.76 16.72 8.48
C GLU A 122 2.44 15.96 8.58
N TYR A 123 2.34 15.08 9.59
CA TYR A 123 1.10 14.38 9.94
C TYR A 123 0.94 14.31 11.47
N ASN A 124 0.19 15.26 12.01
CA ASN A 124 -0.18 15.32 13.41
C ASN A 124 -1.66 15.76 13.55
N PRO A 125 -2.61 14.84 13.29
CA PRO A 125 -4.04 15.14 13.33
C PRO A 125 -4.53 15.57 14.71
N ALA A 126 -3.92 15.08 15.80
CA ALA A 126 -4.27 15.45 17.17
C ALA A 126 -4.11 16.95 17.45
N HIS A 127 -3.25 17.63 16.69
CA HIS A 127 -3.04 19.07 16.77
C HIS A 127 -3.48 19.80 15.49
N HIS A 128 -4.32 19.19 14.65
CA HIS A 128 -4.79 19.76 13.38
C HIS A 128 -3.66 20.17 12.42
N ARG A 129 -2.49 19.54 12.53
CA ARG A 129 -1.32 19.81 11.69
C ARG A 129 -1.14 18.70 10.67
N ILE A 130 -1.81 18.83 9.53
CA ILE A 130 -1.70 17.89 8.41
C ILE A 130 -1.19 18.68 7.21
N GLY A 131 0.06 18.43 6.84
CA GLY A 131 0.70 19.08 5.70
C GLY A 131 0.01 18.71 4.39
N LYS A 132 -0.07 19.68 3.47
CA LYS A 132 -0.62 19.46 2.13
C LYS A 132 0.36 18.65 1.29
N LEU A 133 -0.12 17.54 0.72
CA LEU A 133 0.65 16.79 -0.28
C LEU A 133 0.64 17.55 -1.61
N GLN A 134 1.76 17.49 -2.32
CA GLN A 134 1.84 17.99 -3.69
C GLN A 134 0.90 17.17 -4.58
N GLN A 135 0.23 17.80 -5.55
CA GLN A 135 -0.66 17.13 -6.53
C GLN A 135 0.12 16.41 -7.65
N SER A 136 1.42 16.66 -7.74
CA SER A 136 2.33 16.00 -8.67
C SER A 136 3.77 16.09 -8.17
N ILE A 137 4.58 15.08 -8.44
CA ILE A 137 6.03 15.09 -8.17
C ILE A 137 6.81 14.73 -9.44
N THR A 138 8.09 15.11 -9.49
CA THR A 138 9.00 14.75 -10.57
C THR A 138 9.95 13.65 -10.11
N ILE A 139 9.97 12.53 -10.83
CA ILE A 139 10.90 11.39 -10.61
C ILE A 139 11.65 11.18 -11.93
N GLY A 140 12.99 11.16 -11.88
CA GLY A 140 13.87 11.02 -13.06
C GLY A 140 13.47 11.90 -14.25
N GLY A 141 13.12 13.16 -13.99
CA GLY A 141 12.76 14.14 -15.02
C GLY A 141 11.32 14.06 -15.54
N LYS A 142 10.54 13.04 -15.17
CA LYS A 142 9.13 12.91 -15.57
C LYS A 142 8.18 13.31 -14.43
N ARG A 143 7.11 14.02 -14.77
CA ARG A 143 6.10 14.49 -13.82
C ARG A 143 4.97 13.47 -13.69
N TYR A 144 4.67 13.06 -12.46
CA TYR A 144 3.60 12.11 -12.14
C TYR A 144 2.54 12.75 -11.26
N LYS A 145 1.27 12.43 -11.52
CA LYS A 145 0.16 12.83 -10.64
C LYS A 145 0.21 12.00 -9.35
N THR A 146 -0.11 12.65 -8.24
CA THR A 146 -0.13 12.01 -6.92
C THR A 146 -1.55 11.75 -6.43
N VAL A 147 -1.65 10.80 -5.51
CA VAL A 147 -2.85 10.49 -4.73
C VAL A 147 -2.53 10.63 -3.25
N ASP A 148 -3.44 11.19 -2.47
CA ASP A 148 -3.29 11.27 -1.01
C ASP A 148 -3.63 9.91 -0.38
N GLY A 149 -2.58 9.17 -0.02
CA GLY A 149 -2.71 7.83 0.52
C GLY A 149 -3.23 7.78 1.96
N ASP A 150 -3.37 8.92 2.65
CA ASP A 150 -3.91 8.96 4.01
C ASP A 150 -5.43 9.18 4.03
N ARG A 151 -6.09 9.48 2.90
CA ARG A 151 -7.55 9.74 2.85
C ARG A 151 -8.42 8.50 2.98
N HIS A 152 -8.04 7.41 2.35
CA HIS A 152 -8.69 6.11 2.43
C HIS A 152 -7.66 5.02 2.12
N ASP A 153 -7.93 3.76 2.45
CA ASP A 153 -6.99 2.65 2.26
C ASP A 153 -7.01 2.06 0.83
N LEU A 154 -8.18 2.04 0.19
CA LEU A 154 -8.40 1.43 -1.13
C LEU A 154 -7.46 1.98 -2.20
N ARG A 155 -6.72 1.10 -2.89
CA ARG A 155 -5.87 1.42 -4.05
C ARG A 155 -6.22 0.53 -5.21
N ILE A 156 -7.03 1.03 -6.13
CA ILE A 156 -7.39 0.33 -7.36
C ILE A 156 -7.41 1.31 -8.52
N PRO A 157 -7.18 0.85 -9.76
CA PRO A 157 -7.15 1.70 -10.94
C PRO A 157 -8.41 2.54 -11.14
N GLU A 158 -9.59 2.05 -10.77
CA GLU A 158 -10.84 2.80 -10.93
C GLU A 158 -10.96 3.99 -9.97
N THR A 159 -10.25 3.95 -8.84
CA THR A 159 -10.26 5.03 -7.84
C THR A 159 -9.11 6.01 -8.06
N ASP A 160 -7.90 5.48 -8.27
CA ASP A 160 -6.69 6.31 -8.30
C ASP A 160 -6.25 6.64 -9.75
N GLY A 161 -6.64 5.81 -10.70
CA GLY A 161 -5.99 5.70 -12.01
C GLY A 161 -4.78 4.75 -11.98
N ARG A 162 -4.10 4.65 -13.12
CA ARG A 162 -2.89 3.84 -13.33
C ARG A 162 -1.63 4.70 -13.35
N GLY A 163 -0.49 4.13 -12.97
CA GLY A 163 0.80 4.82 -12.96
C GLY A 163 0.84 6.04 -12.02
N ARG A 164 0.17 5.95 -10.87
CA ARG A 164 0.10 7.03 -9.88
C ARG A 164 1.15 6.90 -8.79
N VAL A 165 1.58 8.05 -8.28
CA VAL A 165 2.34 8.11 -7.02
C VAL A 165 1.38 8.28 -5.85
N VAL A 166 1.25 7.25 -5.02
CA VAL A 166 0.48 7.31 -3.78
C VAL A 166 1.38 7.89 -2.69
N LEU A 167 1.16 9.14 -2.29
CA LEU A 167 1.96 9.77 -1.24
C LEU A 167 1.35 9.49 0.13
N LEU A 168 2.17 8.99 1.04
CA LEU A 168 1.85 8.78 2.45
C LEU A 168 2.68 9.72 3.30
N ARG A 169 2.09 10.35 4.31
CA ARG A 169 2.87 11.16 5.24
C ARG A 169 3.52 10.27 6.29
N TYR A 170 4.76 10.59 6.67
CA TYR A 170 5.44 9.86 7.73
C TYR A 170 4.71 10.02 9.07
N LYS A 171 4.45 8.90 9.74
CA LYS A 171 3.75 8.84 11.04
C LYS A 171 4.77 8.57 12.13
N GLY A 172 5.07 9.58 12.95
CA GLY A 172 6.02 9.44 14.05
C GLY A 172 6.59 10.77 14.54
N SER A 173 7.54 10.69 15.47
CA SER A 173 8.24 11.86 16.00
C SER A 173 9.20 12.46 14.97
N LEU A 174 9.55 13.73 15.15
CA LEU A 174 10.55 14.42 14.31
C LEU A 174 11.87 13.64 14.25
N LYS A 175 12.32 13.08 15.38
CA LYS A 175 13.53 12.26 15.47
C LYS A 175 13.43 11.03 14.58
N SER A 176 12.37 10.24 14.72
CA SER A 176 12.16 9.02 13.91
C SER A 176 11.99 9.32 12.42
N ARG A 177 11.38 10.47 12.08
CA ARG A 177 11.28 10.92 10.68
C ARG A 177 12.64 11.22 10.08
N ASN A 178 13.53 11.88 10.84
CA ASN A 178 14.88 12.19 10.37
C ASN A 178 15.71 10.91 10.17
N GLU A 179 15.55 9.92 11.03
CA GLU A 179 16.15 8.59 10.86
C GLU A 179 15.62 7.88 9.60
N ALA A 180 14.30 7.95 9.37
CA ALA A 180 13.68 7.41 8.16
C ALA A 180 14.09 8.10 6.86
N ILE A 181 14.38 9.41 6.91
CA ILE A 181 14.95 10.13 5.77
C ILE A 181 16.36 9.62 5.49
N LYS A 182 17.19 9.47 6.53
CA LYS A 182 18.56 8.96 6.41
C LYS A 182 18.61 7.52 5.88
N SER A 183 17.64 6.68 6.26
CA SER A 183 17.56 5.31 5.75
C SER A 183 17.02 5.20 4.33
N GLY A 184 16.47 6.28 3.75
CA GLY A 184 15.79 6.26 2.45
C GLY A 184 14.34 5.75 2.49
N PHE A 185 13.81 5.38 3.66
CA PHE A 185 12.40 4.99 3.82
C PHE A 185 11.44 6.18 3.57
N CYS A 186 11.85 7.38 3.98
CA CYS A 186 11.06 8.60 3.89
C CYS A 186 11.68 9.56 2.88
N TRP A 187 10.96 9.85 1.81
CA TRP A 187 11.42 10.78 0.78
C TRP A 187 11.26 12.22 1.24
N SER A 188 12.31 13.00 1.03
CA SER A 188 12.26 14.44 1.27
C SER A 188 11.67 15.15 0.08
N LEU A 189 10.35 15.38 0.08
CA LEU A 189 9.74 16.14 -1.00
C LEU A 189 10.10 17.63 -0.87
N PRO A 190 10.42 18.31 -1.97
CA PRO A 190 10.71 19.73 -1.92
C PRO A 190 9.46 20.55 -1.53
N ARG A 191 9.66 21.78 -1.05
CA ARG A 191 8.54 22.59 -0.54
C ARG A 191 7.69 23.25 -1.64
N SER A 192 8.16 23.29 -2.88
CA SER A 192 7.48 23.94 -4.01
C SER A 192 7.19 22.96 -5.16
N PRO A 193 6.03 23.07 -5.84
CA PRO A 193 5.75 22.29 -7.05
C PRO A 193 6.81 22.60 -8.12
N GLY A 194 7.47 21.58 -8.66
CA GLY A 194 8.44 21.73 -9.76
C GLY A 194 9.92 21.58 -9.37
N VAL A 195 10.24 21.48 -8.08
CA VAL A 195 11.59 21.07 -7.65
C VAL A 195 11.68 19.54 -7.71
N GLN A 196 12.80 19.01 -8.21
CA GLN A 196 13.00 17.56 -8.33
C GLN A 196 12.92 16.89 -6.95
N ALA A 197 12.25 15.73 -6.87
CA ALA A 197 12.40 14.87 -5.72
C ALA A 197 13.88 14.43 -5.62
N PRO A 198 14.42 14.27 -4.39
CA PRO A 198 15.81 13.89 -4.20
C PRO A 198 16.12 12.60 -4.96
N ILE A 199 17.30 12.57 -5.57
CA ILE A 199 17.84 11.38 -6.20
C ILE A 199 18.09 10.37 -5.06
N LEU A 200 17.37 9.25 -5.07
CA LEU A 200 17.80 8.08 -4.30
C LEU A 200 19.11 7.60 -4.93
N ASN A 201 20.20 7.66 -4.17
CA ASN A 201 21.49 7.08 -4.54
C ASN A 201 21.45 5.56 -4.45
#